data_AF-A0A0M9FWZ1-F1
#
_entry.id   AF-A0A0M9FWZ1-F1
#
_cell.length_a   1.000
_cell.length_b   1.000
_cell.length_c   1.000
_cell.angle_alpha   90.00
_cell.angle_beta   90.00
_cell.angle_gamma   90.00
#
_symmetry.space_group_name_H-M   'P 1'
#
loop_
_entity.id
_entity.type
_entity.pdbx_description
1 polymer ?
#
loop_
_entity_poly.entity_id
_entity_poly.type
_entity_poly.pdbx_seq_one_letter_code
_entity_poly.pdbx_strand_id
1 'polypeptide(L)'
;MAASNPRVYLDVNFITFHDEDLPGTSITDPKTPASFVVTTGGFPHEIIVQTRASSAKISRVSLTLNDAKDIRLEKSCNETANGFEVMAERTLARGPPAAAAQAGASGVGGVQTEVFDIDPEVAGRDIRYLRLTILSGYGEFVAVHSIDAWGEESQQRIAVLQSKPEIVM
;
A
#
# COMPACT_ATOMS: atom_id res chain seq x y z
N MET A 1 -1.97 -22.34 19.01
CA MET A 1 -1.09 -22.13 17.84
C MET A 1 -1.09 -20.65 17.54
N ALA A 2 0.04 -19.95 17.64
CA ALA A 2 0.10 -18.56 17.22
C ALA A 2 -0.12 -18.54 15.70
N ALA A 3 -1.21 -17.91 15.25
CA ALA A 3 -1.44 -17.72 13.83
C ALA A 3 -0.24 -16.93 13.29
N SER A 4 0.57 -17.56 12.44
CA SER A 4 1.51 -16.81 11.63
C SER A 4 0.68 -15.85 10.80
N ASN A 5 0.95 -14.55 10.88
CA ASN A 5 0.29 -13.54 10.07
C ASN A 5 1.20 -13.24 8.87
N PRO A 6 1.14 -14.02 7.77
CA PRO A 6 2.09 -13.86 6.68
C PRO A 6 1.85 -12.53 5.95
N ARG A 7 2.88 -12.06 5.26
CA ARG A 7 2.79 -10.89 4.40
C ARG A 7 1.96 -11.24 3.17
N VAL A 8 0.98 -10.39 2.84
CA VAL A 8 0.22 -10.47 1.60
C VAL A 8 0.99 -9.72 0.53
N TYR A 9 1.24 -10.35 -0.61
CA TYR A 9 2.00 -9.69 -1.69
C TYR A 9 1.07 -8.85 -2.55
N LEU A 10 1.50 -7.60 -2.78
CA LEU A 10 0.73 -6.59 -3.49
C LEU A 10 1.46 -6.17 -4.77
N ASP A 11 0.72 -6.02 -5.85
CA ASP A 11 1.20 -5.41 -7.10
C ASP A 11 0.49 -4.08 -7.32
N VAL A 12 1.23 -3.08 -7.79
CA VAL A 12 0.65 -1.77 -8.14
C VAL A 12 -0.20 -1.93 -9.41
N ASN A 13 -1.49 -1.64 -9.30
CA ASN A 13 -2.45 -1.71 -10.39
C ASN A 13 -2.59 -0.36 -11.11
N PHE A 14 -2.65 0.73 -10.34
CA PHE A 14 -2.81 2.09 -10.87
C PHE A 14 -2.17 3.11 -9.93
N ILE A 15 -1.61 4.17 -10.51
CA ILE A 15 -1.01 5.30 -9.80
C ILE A 15 -1.28 6.58 -10.58
N THR A 16 -1.65 7.66 -9.88
CA THR A 16 -2.01 8.94 -10.52
C THR A 16 -0.82 9.85 -10.82
N PHE A 17 0.38 9.46 -10.40
CA PHE A 17 1.61 10.24 -10.54
C PHE A 17 2.74 9.36 -11.06
N HIS A 18 3.79 9.99 -11.58
CA HIS A 18 4.95 9.30 -12.12
C HIS A 18 6.23 9.98 -11.63
N ASP A 19 7.07 9.20 -10.97
CA ASP A 19 8.43 9.60 -10.57
C ASP A 19 9.40 9.15 -11.67
N GLU A 20 10.27 10.05 -12.13
CA GLU A 20 11.21 9.77 -13.22
C GLU A 20 12.38 8.87 -12.79
N ASP A 21 12.74 8.90 -11.50
CA ASP A 21 13.89 8.20 -10.96
C ASP A 21 13.54 6.77 -10.53
N LEU A 22 12.28 6.55 -10.12
CA LEU A 22 11.85 5.27 -9.57
C LEU A 22 10.43 4.87 -10.02
N PRO A 23 10.22 3.63 -10.50
CA PRO A 23 8.88 3.19 -10.89
C PRO A 23 7.97 3.05 -9.67
N GLY A 24 6.67 3.35 -9.85
CA GLY A 24 5.66 3.20 -8.79
C GLY A 24 5.59 1.79 -8.19
N THR A 25 6.01 0.75 -8.93
CA THR A 25 6.09 -0.63 -8.44
C THR A 25 7.06 -0.81 -7.27
N SER A 26 8.00 0.12 -7.06
CA SER A 26 8.90 0.10 -5.91
C SER A 26 8.17 0.28 -4.57
N ILE A 27 6.96 0.86 -4.55
CA ILE A 27 6.15 1.01 -3.33
C ILE A 27 5.81 -0.34 -2.67
N THR A 28 5.70 -1.42 -3.45
CA THR A 28 5.36 -2.75 -2.93
C THR A 28 6.52 -3.75 -3.01
N ASP A 29 7.71 -3.31 -3.42
CA ASP A 29 8.88 -4.19 -3.53
C ASP A 29 9.61 -4.35 -2.18
N PRO A 30 9.61 -5.54 -1.57
CA PRO A 30 10.31 -5.77 -0.31
C PRO A 30 11.84 -5.67 -0.41
N LYS A 31 12.42 -5.70 -1.62
CA LYS A 31 13.87 -5.69 -1.83
C LYS A 31 14.48 -4.29 -1.84
N THR A 32 13.67 -3.25 -1.96
CA THR A 32 14.12 -1.85 -2.02
C THR A 32 13.56 -1.02 -0.85
N PRO A 33 13.81 -1.41 0.43
CA PRO A 33 13.16 -0.79 1.59
C PRO A 33 13.55 0.66 1.88
N ALA A 34 14.62 1.17 1.25
CA ALA A 34 15.10 2.54 1.44
C ALA A 34 14.70 3.49 0.29
N SER A 35 14.01 2.98 -0.74
CA SER A 35 13.55 3.80 -1.85
C SER A 35 12.19 4.44 -1.54
N PHE A 36 11.86 5.50 -2.26
CA PHE A 36 10.55 6.14 -2.22
C PHE A 36 10.26 6.70 -3.60
N VAL A 37 8.97 6.81 -3.93
CA VAL A 37 8.50 7.59 -5.08
C VAL A 37 7.86 8.88 -4.58
N VAL A 38 8.02 9.95 -5.34
CA VAL A 38 7.47 11.27 -5.01
C VAL A 38 6.27 11.56 -5.91
N THR A 39 5.21 12.09 -5.32
CA THR A 39 4.06 12.59 -6.06
C THR A 39 4.44 13.76 -6.97
N THR A 40 3.77 13.96 -8.10
CA THR A 40 4.07 15.04 -9.06
C THR A 40 3.40 16.39 -8.72
N GLY A 41 2.85 16.52 -7.52
CA GLY A 41 2.17 17.73 -7.04
C GLY A 41 0.71 17.81 -7.44
N GLY A 42 -0.05 18.62 -6.69
CA GLY A 42 -1.50 18.73 -6.84
C GLY A 42 -2.25 17.52 -6.26
N PHE A 43 -3.10 17.76 -5.29
CA PHE A 43 -3.89 16.69 -4.64
C PHE A 43 -5.33 16.66 -5.17
N PRO A 44 -6.01 15.50 -5.15
CA PRO A 44 -5.59 14.22 -4.56
C PRO A 44 -4.74 13.35 -5.49
N HIS A 45 -3.96 12.44 -4.88
CA HIS A 45 -3.29 11.35 -5.59
C HIS A 45 -3.78 9.99 -5.11
N GLU A 46 -3.87 9.03 -6.02
CA GLU A 46 -4.35 7.68 -5.73
C GLU A 46 -3.32 6.63 -6.10
N ILE A 47 -3.19 5.62 -5.26
CA ILE A 47 -2.41 4.41 -5.48
C ILE A 47 -3.34 3.23 -5.25
N ILE A 48 -3.60 2.45 -6.30
CA ILE A 48 -4.39 1.22 -6.22
C ILE A 48 -3.42 0.05 -6.29
N VAL A 49 -3.46 -0.80 -5.27
CA VAL A 49 -2.68 -2.03 -5.20
C VAL A 49 -3.62 -3.23 -5.18
N GLN A 50 -3.20 -4.31 -5.82
CA GLN A 50 -3.96 -5.54 -5.97
C GLN A 50 -3.24 -6.69 -5.25
N THR A 51 -4.00 -7.57 -4.59
CA THR A 51 -3.46 -8.83 -4.05
C THR A 51 -3.03 -9.77 -5.18
N ARG A 52 -1.89 -10.46 -5.03
CA ARG A 52 -1.44 -11.46 -6.01
C ARG A 52 -2.33 -12.71 -6.06
N ALA A 53 -2.88 -13.09 -4.90
CA ALA A 53 -3.95 -14.08 -4.82
C ALA A 53 -5.28 -13.50 -5.34
N SER A 54 -6.28 -14.36 -5.56
CA SER A 54 -7.61 -13.93 -6.00
C SER A 54 -8.33 -13.02 -5.00
N SER A 55 -7.98 -13.13 -3.72
CA SER A 55 -8.41 -12.29 -2.61
C SER A 55 -7.55 -12.61 -1.38
N ALA A 56 -7.56 -11.74 -0.37
CA ALA A 56 -6.92 -11.97 0.92
C ALA A 56 -7.81 -11.53 2.09
N LYS A 57 -7.67 -12.21 3.23
CA LYS A 57 -8.15 -11.78 4.54
C LYS A 57 -7.08 -10.93 5.21
N ILE A 58 -7.14 -9.61 5.05
CA ILE A 58 -6.13 -8.68 5.56
C ILE A 58 -6.42 -8.35 7.02
N SER A 59 -5.43 -8.55 7.90
CA SER A 59 -5.52 -8.20 9.32
C SER A 59 -4.76 -6.92 9.67
N ARG A 60 -3.82 -6.50 8.82
CA ARG A 60 -3.04 -5.28 9.02
C ARG A 60 -2.61 -4.67 7.70
N VAL A 61 -2.67 -3.34 7.61
CA VAL A 61 -2.03 -2.54 6.55
C VAL A 61 -1.07 -1.55 7.20
N SER A 62 0.13 -1.39 6.66
CA SER A 62 1.11 -0.39 7.07
C SER A 62 1.44 0.50 5.89
N LEU A 63 1.37 1.80 6.10
CA LEU A 63 1.73 2.82 5.13
C LEU A 63 2.95 3.58 5.64
N THR A 64 4.00 3.65 4.83
CA THR A 64 5.19 4.46 5.15
C THR A 64 5.26 5.62 4.17
N LEU A 65 5.11 6.83 4.69
CA LEU A 65 4.93 8.07 3.93
C LEU A 65 5.88 9.16 4.45
N ASN A 66 6.02 10.24 3.69
CA ASN A 66 6.71 11.45 4.13
C ASN A 66 5.90 12.68 3.73
N ASP A 67 5.72 13.60 4.68
CA ASP A 67 5.02 14.87 4.49
C ASP A 67 3.53 14.75 4.11
N ALA A 68 2.93 13.56 4.25
CA ALA A 68 1.51 13.35 4.08
C ALA A 68 0.73 13.96 5.25
N LYS A 69 -0.43 14.57 4.96
CA LYS A 69 -1.30 15.16 5.97
C LYS A 69 -2.63 14.43 6.04
N ASP A 70 -3.49 14.55 5.04
CA ASP A 70 -4.79 13.87 5.05
C ASP A 70 -4.74 12.67 4.11
N ILE A 71 -5.04 11.47 4.62
CA ILE A 71 -5.05 10.23 3.85
C ILE A 71 -6.36 9.47 4.04
N ARG A 72 -6.73 8.70 3.03
CA ARG A 72 -7.87 7.78 3.03
C ARG A 72 -7.43 6.42 2.52
N LEU A 73 -7.76 5.38 3.27
CA LEU A 73 -7.58 3.98 2.91
C LEU A 73 -8.94 3.36 2.61
N GLU A 74 -9.02 2.70 1.45
CA GLU A 74 -10.24 2.07 0.95
C GLU A 74 -9.94 0.66 0.46
N LYS A 75 -10.97 -0.19 0.42
CA LYS A 75 -10.89 -1.55 -0.12
C LYS A 75 -11.88 -1.77 -1.24
N SER A 76 -11.60 -2.74 -2.09
CA SER A 76 -12.59 -3.36 -2.97
C SER A 76 -12.45 -4.87 -2.96
N CYS A 77 -13.60 -5.54 -2.96
CA CYS A 77 -13.74 -6.99 -3.06
C CYS A 77 -14.18 -7.44 -4.47
N ASN A 78 -14.42 -6.49 -5.38
CA ASN A 78 -14.89 -6.76 -6.74
C ASN A 78 -13.77 -7.32 -7.61
N GLU A 79 -14.15 -8.00 -8.70
CA GLU A 79 -13.18 -8.56 -9.65
C GLU A 79 -12.39 -7.50 -10.42
N THR A 80 -12.90 -6.27 -10.47
CA THR A 80 -12.25 -5.11 -11.07
C THR A 80 -12.06 -4.03 -10.01
N ALA A 81 -11.11 -3.12 -10.24
CA ALA A 81 -10.77 -2.03 -9.32
C ALA A 81 -11.87 -0.93 -9.28
N ASN A 82 -13.04 -1.26 -8.75
CA ASN A 82 -14.18 -0.37 -8.59
C ASN A 82 -14.95 -0.68 -7.29
N GLY A 83 -15.96 0.13 -6.97
CA GLY A 83 -16.80 -0.11 -5.78
C GLY A 83 -16.02 -0.02 -4.47
N PHE A 84 -15.10 0.94 -4.38
CA PHE A 84 -14.27 1.12 -3.20
C PHE A 84 -15.09 1.56 -1.98
N GLU A 85 -14.85 0.90 -0.85
CA GLU A 85 -15.44 1.22 0.45
C GLU A 85 -14.37 1.80 1.38
N VAL A 86 -14.69 2.91 2.04
CA VAL A 86 -13.77 3.57 2.98
C VAL A 86 -13.54 2.69 4.20
N MET A 87 -12.28 2.33 4.45
CA MET A 87 -11.86 1.61 5.65
C MET A 87 -11.44 2.58 6.75
N ALA A 88 -10.70 3.62 6.39
CA ALA A 88 -10.20 4.60 7.33
C ALA A 88 -9.87 5.93 6.64
N GLU A 89 -10.06 7.02 7.38
CA GLU A 89 -9.50 8.33 7.10
C GLU A 89 -8.64 8.76 8.29
N ARG A 90 -7.50 9.39 8.01
CA ARG A 90 -6.56 9.86 9.03
C ARG A 90 -5.97 11.20 8.63
N THR A 91 -5.82 12.08 9.61
CA THR A 91 -4.96 13.27 9.54
C THR A 91 -3.68 12.96 10.30
N LEU A 92 -2.55 12.93 9.60
CA LEU A 92 -1.25 12.52 10.12
C LEU A 92 -0.51 13.73 10.70
N ALA A 93 0.14 13.53 11.84
CA ALA A 93 1.08 14.52 12.36
C ALA A 93 2.32 14.54 11.45
N ARG A 94 2.83 15.73 11.13
CA ARG A 94 4.06 15.88 10.36
C ARG A 94 5.20 15.16 11.08
N GLY A 95 5.93 14.27 10.37
CA GLY A 95 7.02 13.52 10.98
C GLY A 95 8.13 14.44 11.50
N PRO A 96 8.81 14.11 12.62
CA PRO A 96 9.88 14.93 13.15
C PRO A 96 11.05 14.99 12.15
N PRO A 97 11.72 16.14 11.97
CA PRO A 97 12.84 16.24 11.04
C PRO A 97 13.91 15.21 11.42
N ALA A 98 14.45 14.51 10.42
CA ALA A 98 15.53 13.56 10.66
C ALA A 98 16.73 14.30 11.27
N ALA A 99 17.39 13.70 12.27
CA ALA A 99 18.55 14.28 12.97
C ALA A 99 19.74 14.63 12.04
N ALA A 100 19.72 14.10 10.80
CA ALA A 100 20.71 14.36 9.75
C ALA A 100 20.29 15.41 8.72
N ALA A 101 19.17 16.13 8.92
CA ALA A 101 18.82 17.28 8.10
C ALA A 101 19.86 18.39 8.29
N GLN A 102 20.90 18.33 7.47
CA GLN A 102 21.99 19.31 7.41
C GLN A 102 21.40 20.71 7.28
N ALA A 103 21.99 21.65 8.01
CA ALA A 103 21.63 23.07 8.02
C ALA A 103 21.53 23.60 6.57
N GLY A 104 20.31 23.65 6.04
CA GLY A 104 20.04 23.97 4.63
C GLY A 104 18.73 23.37 4.09
N ALA A 105 18.33 22.18 4.56
CA ALA A 105 17.05 21.56 4.20
C ALA A 105 15.92 22.04 5.14
N SER A 106 15.61 23.34 5.08
CA SER A 106 14.59 23.94 5.94
C SER A 106 13.19 23.61 5.45
N GLY A 107 12.59 22.54 6.00
CA GLY A 107 11.13 22.42 6.01
C GLY A 107 10.51 21.14 5.49
N VAL A 108 11.23 20.03 5.30
CA VAL A 108 10.64 18.70 4.98
C VAL A 108 10.50 17.88 6.27
N GLY A 109 9.32 17.29 6.52
CA GLY A 109 9.06 16.44 7.67
C GLY A 109 9.83 15.11 7.60
N GLY A 110 9.94 14.39 8.71
CA GLY A 110 10.45 13.01 8.73
C GLY A 110 9.44 11.97 8.25
N VAL A 111 9.90 10.73 8.11
CA VAL A 111 9.08 9.57 7.72
C VAL A 111 7.98 9.32 8.75
N GLN A 112 6.78 9.02 8.25
CA GLN A 112 5.56 8.71 8.99
C GLN A 112 5.18 7.24 8.69
N THR A 113 4.94 6.44 9.73
CA THR A 113 4.48 5.07 9.57
C THR A 113 3.12 4.92 10.24
N GLU A 114 2.10 4.63 9.44
CA GLU A 114 0.73 4.47 9.87
C GLU A 114 0.31 3.01 9.75
N VAL A 115 -0.15 2.44 10.87
CA VAL A 115 -0.58 1.05 10.95
C VAL A 115 -2.09 0.99 11.19
N PHE A 116 -2.77 0.27 10.32
CA PHE A 116 -4.19 -0.01 10.40
C PHE A 116 -4.36 -1.48 10.80
N ASP A 117 -4.77 -1.73 12.04
CA ASP A 117 -5.24 -3.05 12.44
C ASP A 117 -6.70 -3.21 11.99
N ILE A 118 -6.96 -4.29 11.25
CA ILE A 118 -8.22 -4.53 10.55
C ILE A 118 -8.76 -5.89 11.01
N ASP A 119 -10.05 -5.98 11.31
CA ASP A 119 -10.68 -7.27 11.63
C ASP A 119 -10.79 -8.12 10.34
N PRO A 120 -10.05 -9.25 10.22
CA PRO A 120 -10.03 -10.07 9.00
C PRO A 120 -11.37 -10.77 8.71
N GLU A 121 -12.27 -10.90 9.69
CA GLU A 121 -13.57 -11.54 9.52
C GLU A 121 -14.67 -10.56 9.07
N VAL A 122 -14.40 -9.25 9.19
CA VAL A 122 -15.34 -8.19 8.83
C VAL A 122 -14.74 -7.28 7.75
N ALA A 123 -14.01 -6.24 8.14
CA ALA A 123 -13.51 -5.23 7.23
C ALA A 123 -12.38 -5.78 6.34
N GLY A 124 -11.58 -6.71 6.85
CA GLY A 124 -10.43 -7.31 6.18
C GLY A 124 -10.75 -8.47 5.25
N ARG A 125 -12.01 -8.89 5.18
CA ARG A 125 -12.43 -10.08 4.44
C ARG A 125 -12.46 -9.86 2.93
N ASP A 126 -12.03 -10.88 2.19
CA ASP A 126 -12.15 -11.01 0.73
C ASP A 126 -11.63 -9.79 -0.06
N ILE A 127 -10.60 -9.11 0.45
CA ILE A 127 -10.02 -7.92 -0.19
C ILE A 127 -9.24 -8.35 -1.43
N ARG A 128 -9.50 -7.66 -2.55
CA ARG A 128 -8.78 -7.84 -3.81
C ARG A 128 -7.94 -6.63 -4.19
N TYR A 129 -8.45 -5.43 -3.87
CA TYR A 129 -7.79 -4.16 -4.10
C TYR A 129 -7.79 -3.32 -2.83
N LEU A 130 -6.70 -2.59 -2.62
CA LEU A 130 -6.63 -1.48 -1.67
C LEU A 130 -6.36 -0.20 -2.46
N ARG A 131 -7.02 0.89 -2.07
CA ARG A 131 -6.74 2.23 -2.59
C ARG A 131 -6.26 3.12 -1.46
N LEU A 132 -5.06 3.64 -1.60
CA LEU A 132 -4.56 4.76 -0.81
C LEU A 132 -4.82 6.04 -1.60
N THR A 133 -5.63 6.93 -1.04
CA THR A 133 -5.82 8.29 -1.56
C THR A 133 -5.14 9.27 -0.63
N ILE A 134 -4.14 9.98 -1.14
CA ILE A 134 -3.47 11.09 -0.46
C ILE A 134 -4.27 12.35 -0.79
N LEU A 135 -5.04 12.85 0.18
CA LEU A 135 -5.94 13.99 0.02
C LEU A 135 -5.20 15.33 0.15
N SER A 136 -4.15 15.38 0.97
CA SER A 136 -3.32 16.56 1.15
C SER A 136 -1.94 16.21 1.74
N GLY A 137 -0.94 17.05 1.46
CA GLY A 137 0.38 17.05 2.09
C GLY A 137 0.62 18.31 2.93
N TYR A 138 1.66 18.30 3.75
CA TYR A 138 2.18 19.51 4.40
C TYR A 138 2.97 20.39 3.41
N GLY A 139 3.60 19.77 2.41
CA GLY A 139 4.16 20.41 1.24
C GLY A 139 3.36 20.12 -0.03
N GLU A 140 3.89 20.58 -1.17
CA GLU A 140 3.30 20.31 -2.49
C GLU A 140 3.50 18.86 -2.93
N PHE A 141 4.48 18.17 -2.35
CA PHE A 141 4.86 16.81 -2.68
C PHE A 141 4.84 15.92 -1.44
N VAL A 142 4.46 14.66 -1.64
CA VAL A 142 4.48 13.59 -0.63
C VAL A 142 5.35 12.46 -1.16
N ALA A 143 6.23 11.92 -0.31
CA ALA A 143 6.97 10.71 -0.65
C ALA A 143 6.23 9.47 -0.13
N VAL A 144 6.20 8.43 -0.93
CA VAL A 144 5.61 7.13 -0.58
C VAL A 144 6.73 6.10 -0.58
N HIS A 145 7.02 5.56 0.60
CA HIS A 145 8.07 4.57 0.79
C HIS A 145 7.52 3.15 0.62
N SER A 146 6.44 2.81 1.33
CA SER A 146 5.87 1.47 1.26
C SER A 146 4.37 1.40 1.54
N ILE A 147 3.72 0.42 0.90
CA ILE A 147 2.37 -0.05 1.23
C ILE A 147 2.47 -1.55 1.48
N ASP A 148 2.31 -1.94 2.75
CA ASP A 148 2.50 -3.30 3.21
C ASP A 148 1.21 -3.85 3.82
N ALA A 149 0.92 -5.12 3.58
CA ALA A 149 -0.24 -5.81 4.15
C ALA A 149 0.14 -7.17 4.74
N TRP A 150 -0.56 -7.56 5.80
CA TRP A 150 -0.45 -8.86 6.44
C TRP A 150 -1.83 -9.49 6.58
N GLY A 151 -1.90 -10.79 6.42
CA GLY A 151 -3.15 -11.53 6.42
C GLY A 151 -3.03 -12.89 5.76
N GLU A 152 -4.17 -13.54 5.52
CA GLU A 152 -4.22 -14.85 4.88
C GLU A 152 -4.65 -14.71 3.40
N GLU A 153 -3.83 -15.20 2.47
CA GLU A 153 -4.18 -15.22 1.05
C GLU A 153 -5.11 -16.40 0.71
N SER A 154 -6.08 -16.18 -0.17
CA SER A 154 -6.95 -17.26 -0.65
C SER A 154 -6.16 -18.28 -1.49
N GLN A 155 -6.27 -19.57 -1.14
CA GLN A 155 -5.49 -20.65 -1.77
C GLN A 155 -5.91 -21.01 -3.21
N GLN A 156 -6.94 -20.37 -3.77
CA GLN A 156 -7.61 -20.83 -4.99
C GLN A 156 -6.73 -20.75 -6.26
N ARG A 157 -5.61 -20.01 -6.27
CA ARG A 157 -4.63 -20.06 -7.38
C ARG A 157 -3.52 -21.11 -7.24
N ILE A 158 -3.23 -21.59 -6.03
CA ILE A 158 -2.15 -22.56 -5.82
C ILE A 158 -2.52 -23.92 -6.43
N ALA A 159 -3.81 -24.28 -6.43
CA ALA A 159 -4.30 -25.54 -6.98
C ALA A 159 -4.28 -25.61 -8.52
N VAL A 160 -4.41 -24.48 -9.23
CA VAL A 160 -4.51 -24.47 -10.71
C VAL A 160 -3.14 -24.67 -11.38
N LEU A 161 -2.05 -24.32 -10.70
CA LEU A 161 -0.68 -24.56 -11.21
C LEU A 161 -0.24 -26.03 -11.07
N GLN A 162 -0.83 -26.80 -10.15
CA GLN A 162 -0.51 -28.22 -9.96
C GLN A 162 -1.34 -29.17 -10.83
N SER A 163 -2.38 -28.70 -11.52
CA SER A 163 -3.31 -29.54 -12.26
C SER A 163 -3.05 -29.59 -13.76
N LYS A 164 -1.83 -29.34 -14.25
CA LYS A 164 -1.46 -29.66 -15.63
C LYS A 164 -0.99 -31.11 -15.70
N PRO A 165 -1.81 -32.09 -16.15
CA PRO A 165 -1.29 -33.39 -16.52
C PRO A 165 -0.43 -33.22 -17.78
N GLU A 166 0.82 -33.67 -17.72
CA GLU A 166 1.61 -33.99 -18.91
C GLU A 166 0.82 -35.02 -19.73
N ILE A 167 0.35 -34.62 -20.89
CA ILE A 167 -0.13 -35.56 -21.90
C ILE A 167 1.12 -36.20 -22.50
N VAL A 168 1.46 -37.40 -22.02
CA VAL A 168 2.44 -38.26 -22.68
C VAL A 168 1.73 -38.88 -23.89
N MET A 169 2.18 -38.51 -25.10
CA MET A 169 1.85 -39.22 -26.35
C MET A 169 2.67 -40.51 -26.45
#